data_AF-A0A0R0MK12-F1
#
_entry.id   AF-A0A0R0MK12-F1
#
_cell.length_a   1.000
_cell.length_b   1.000
_cell.length_c   1.000
_cell.angle_alpha   90.00
_cell.angle_beta   90.00
_cell.angle_gamma   90.00
#
_symmetry.space_group_name_H-M   'P 1'
#
loop_
_entity.id
_entity.type
_entity.pdbx_description
1 polymer ?
#
loop_
_entity_poly.entity_id
_entity_poly.type
_entity_poly.pdbx_seq_one_letter_code
_entity_poly.pdbx_strand_id
1 'polypeptide(L)'
;MDLGRSGDGVELAATVKFQLPPAVQDALYKGLPVIFVEEAEVYRERWYWLDKRVGSAQRHMRLVFQPLIRRWRLTVGAGPVSGNEGGVALAQTFDTLDEALGVIRRVSGWRIANLAELEAGTQHRFEFRFRLDITQLPRPLQIGALGESDWVLAVSASKRLQPESLK
;
A
#
# COMPACT_ATOMS: atom_id res chain seq x y z
N MET A 1 10.71 -8.65 2.93
CA MET A 1 10.37 -7.41 3.66
C MET A 1 11.57 -7.06 4.50
N ASP A 2 12.14 -5.89 4.26
CA ASP A 2 13.32 -5.36 4.89
C ASP A 2 13.03 -3.97 5.47
N LEU A 3 13.62 -3.68 6.61
CA LEU A 3 13.46 -2.44 7.36
C LEU A 3 14.86 -1.89 7.57
N GLY A 4 15.11 -0.69 7.03
CA GLY A 4 16.39 -0.01 7.12
C GLY A 4 16.27 1.33 7.83
N ARG A 5 17.40 1.82 8.34
CA ARG A 5 17.48 3.21 8.82
C ARG A 5 17.91 4.12 7.68
N SER A 6 17.22 5.25 7.54
CA SER A 6 17.57 6.30 6.59
C SER A 6 17.49 7.65 7.28
N GLY A 7 18.66 8.21 7.62
CA GLY A 7 18.77 9.42 8.44
C GLY A 7 18.10 9.28 9.81
N ASP A 8 17.01 10.02 9.99
CA ASP A 8 16.14 10.06 11.17
C ASP A 8 14.86 9.21 11.00
N GLY A 9 14.74 8.44 9.92
CA GLY A 9 13.54 7.65 9.62
C GLY A 9 13.80 6.15 9.52
N VAL A 10 12.72 5.39 9.63
CA VAL A 10 12.68 3.98 9.25
C VAL A 10 12.07 3.88 7.86
N GLU A 11 12.77 3.19 6.96
CA GLU A 11 12.31 2.91 5.61
C GLU A 11 11.94 1.45 5.44
N LEU A 12 10.84 1.21 4.73
CA LEU A 12 10.38 -0.11 4.31
C LEU A 12 10.79 -0.39 2.87
N ALA A 13 11.42 -1.54 2.68
CA ALA A 13 11.59 -2.17 1.38
C ALA A 13 10.89 -3.53 1.36
N ALA A 14 9.96 -3.75 0.45
CA ALA A 14 9.23 -5.01 0.35
C ALA A 14 8.87 -5.33 -1.10
N THR A 15 8.61 -6.61 -1.35
CA THR A 15 8.03 -7.07 -2.60
C THR A 15 6.76 -7.82 -2.27
N VAL A 16 5.63 -7.27 -2.68
CA VAL A 16 4.32 -7.87 -2.50
C VAL A 16 4.11 -8.87 -3.63
N LYS A 17 3.90 -10.14 -3.29
CA LYS A 17 3.57 -11.18 -4.25
C LYS A 17 2.05 -11.36 -4.24
N PHE A 18 1.40 -10.96 -5.33
CA PHE A 18 -0.04 -11.16 -5.53
C PHE A 18 -0.34 -11.45 -6.99
N GLN A 19 -1.46 -12.12 -7.21
CA GLN A 19 -2.09 -12.26 -8.52
C GLN A 19 -3.33 -11.38 -8.54
N LEU A 20 -3.53 -10.65 -9.63
CA LEU A 20 -4.69 -9.79 -9.77
C LEU A 20 -5.92 -10.66 -10.06
N PRO A 21 -7.02 -10.53 -9.30
CA PRO A 21 -8.23 -11.30 -9.60
C PRO A 21 -8.77 -10.98 -11.00
N PRO A 22 -9.33 -11.97 -11.73
CA PRO A 22 -9.84 -11.76 -13.08
C PRO A 22 -10.87 -10.63 -13.18
N ALA A 23 -11.79 -10.51 -12.21
CA ALA A 23 -12.81 -9.47 -12.22
C ALA A 23 -12.21 -8.05 -12.11
N VAL A 24 -11.14 -7.89 -11.32
CA VAL A 24 -10.41 -6.63 -11.18
C VAL A 24 -9.67 -6.29 -12.47
N GLN A 25 -9.06 -7.30 -13.11
CA GLN A 25 -8.40 -7.14 -14.41
C GLN A 25 -9.40 -6.70 -15.49
N ASP A 26 -10.56 -7.35 -15.59
CA ASP A 26 -11.60 -6.99 -16.55
C ASP A 26 -12.13 -5.58 -16.34
N ALA A 27 -12.31 -5.17 -15.08
CA ALA A 27 -12.74 -3.83 -14.74
C ALA A 27 -11.71 -2.78 -15.18
N LEU A 28 -10.43 -3.04 -14.93
CA LEU A 28 -9.33 -2.20 -15.41
C LEU A 28 -9.36 -2.05 -16.93
N TYR A 29 -9.52 -3.14 -17.69
CA TYR A 29 -9.62 -3.08 -19.16
C TYR A 29 -10.85 -2.31 -19.66
N LYS A 30 -11.93 -2.30 -18.88
CA LYS A 30 -13.13 -1.47 -19.12
C LYS A 30 -12.91 0.02 -18.76
N GLY A 31 -11.70 0.40 -18.34
CA GLY A 31 -11.35 1.77 -17.97
C GLY A 31 -11.80 2.16 -16.55
N LEU A 32 -12.21 1.19 -15.73
CA LEU A 32 -12.57 1.46 -14.34
C LEU A 32 -11.30 1.61 -13.51
N PRO A 33 -11.19 2.67 -12.70
CA PRO A 33 -10.04 2.86 -11.84
C PRO A 33 -10.08 1.88 -10.68
N VAL A 34 -8.90 1.33 -10.35
CA VAL A 34 -8.70 0.46 -9.20
C VAL A 34 -7.68 1.09 -8.28
N ILE A 35 -7.96 1.09 -6.97
CA ILE A 35 -7.08 1.65 -5.96
C ILE A 35 -6.49 0.54 -5.10
N PHE A 36 -5.17 0.48 -5.08
CA PHE A 36 -4.40 -0.34 -4.16
C PHE A 36 -3.96 0.53 -2.98
N VAL A 37 -4.02 -0.03 -1.78
CA VAL A 37 -3.65 0.65 -0.54
C VAL A 37 -2.57 -0.16 0.14
N GLU A 38 -1.44 0.49 0.35
CA GLU A 38 -0.36 0.05 1.24
C GLU A 38 -0.51 0.76 2.57
N GLU A 39 -0.46 -0.01 3.65
CA GLU A 39 -0.51 0.49 5.01
C GLU A 39 0.60 -0.14 5.82
N ALA A 40 1.31 0.69 6.56
CA ALA A 40 2.42 0.34 7.41
C ALA A 40 2.14 0.89 8.80
N GLU A 41 2.02 0.00 9.78
CA GLU A 41 1.79 0.36 11.18
C GLU A 41 2.94 -0.16 12.04
N VAL A 42 3.40 0.70 12.94
CA VAL A 42 4.40 0.36 13.95
C VAL A 42 3.72 0.37 15.30
N TYR A 43 3.78 -0.75 15.98
CA TYR A 43 3.29 -0.92 17.33
C TYR A 43 4.46 -1.11 18.28
N ARG A 44 4.33 -0.56 19.49
CA ARG A 44 5.21 -0.88 20.60
C ARG A 44 4.54 -1.93 21.47
N GLU A 45 5.19 -3.08 21.64
CA GLU A 45 4.70 -4.15 22.50
C GLU A 45 4.87 -3.73 23.97
N ARG A 46 3.77 -3.70 24.74
CA ARG A 46 3.76 -3.35 26.17
C ARG A 46 3.14 -4.49 26.96
N TRP A 47 3.81 -4.93 28.03
CA TRP A 47 3.45 -6.13 28.77
C TRP A 47 2.03 -6.12 29.41
N TYR A 48 1.52 -4.99 29.92
CA TYR A 48 0.28 -4.96 30.76
C TYR A 48 -0.89 -4.10 30.21
N TRP A 49 -0.78 -3.57 28.98
CA TRP A 49 -1.74 -2.62 28.40
C TRP A 49 -1.77 -2.80 26.87
N LEU A 50 -2.89 -2.45 26.21
CA LEU A 50 -3.07 -2.55 24.75
C LEU A 50 -1.86 -1.94 23.99
N ASP A 51 -1.41 -2.62 22.93
CA ASP A 51 -0.29 -2.17 22.10
C ASP A 51 -0.49 -0.71 21.65
N LYS A 52 0.54 0.12 21.84
CA LYS A 52 0.50 1.53 21.42
C LYS A 52 0.98 1.62 19.97
N ARG A 53 0.13 2.09 19.07
CA ARG A 53 0.55 2.48 17.71
C ARG A 53 1.45 3.72 17.82
N VAL A 54 2.71 3.58 17.42
CA VAL A 54 3.73 4.63 17.48
C VAL A 54 3.99 5.29 16.13
N GLY A 55 3.69 4.60 15.03
CA GLY A 55 3.79 5.13 13.68
C GLY A 55 2.73 4.52 12.76
N SER A 56 2.25 5.30 11.80
CA SER A 56 1.29 4.87 10.79
C SER A 56 1.57 5.62 9.50
N ALA A 57 1.75 4.89 8.41
CA ALA A 57 1.87 5.44 7.07
C ALA A 57 0.93 4.70 6.12
N GLN A 58 0.26 5.45 5.25
CA GLN A 58 -0.58 4.91 4.20
C GLN A 58 -0.13 5.46 2.85
N ARG A 59 -0.29 4.65 1.81
CA ARG A 59 -0.03 5.04 0.44
C ARG A 59 -1.12 4.46 -0.44
N HIS A 60 -1.71 5.31 -1.26
CA HIS A 60 -2.74 4.93 -2.22
C HIS A 60 -2.15 4.95 -3.63
N MET A 61 -2.50 3.93 -4.41
CA MET A 61 -2.04 3.74 -5.77
C MET A 61 -3.24 3.51 -6.67
N ARG A 62 -3.56 4.51 -7.49
CA ARG A 62 -4.67 4.44 -8.44
C ARG A 62 -4.14 3.98 -9.80
N LEU A 63 -4.61 2.83 -10.26
CA LEU A 63 -4.34 2.32 -11.60
C LEU A 63 -5.59 2.48 -12.47
N VAL A 64 -5.42 2.98 -13.68
CA VAL A 64 -6.51 3.10 -14.66
C VAL A 64 -5.99 2.89 -16.07
N PHE A 65 -6.75 2.20 -16.90
CA PHE A 65 -6.48 2.09 -18.33
C PHE A 65 -7.13 3.25 -19.08
N GLN A 66 -6.41 3.86 -20.02
CA GLN A 66 -6.91 4.93 -20.89
C GLN A 66 -7.13 4.37 -22.30
N PRO A 67 -8.36 4.00 -22.68
CA PRO A 67 -8.61 3.25 -23.91
C PRO A 67 -8.23 4.00 -25.19
N LEU A 68 -8.37 5.34 -25.17
CA LEU A 68 -8.09 6.19 -26.33
C LEU A 68 -6.61 6.14 -26.75
N ILE A 69 -5.70 6.19 -25.77
CA ILE A 69 -4.25 6.17 -26.01
C ILE A 69 -3.62 4.80 -25.73
N ARG A 70 -4.42 3.84 -25.25
CA ARG A 70 -4.02 2.49 -24.86
C ARG A 70 -2.86 2.46 -23.86
N ARG A 71 -2.86 3.41 -22.92
CA ARG A 71 -1.85 3.52 -21.87
C ARG A 71 -2.44 3.19 -20.51
N TRP A 72 -1.62 2.60 -19.66
CA TRP A 72 -1.90 2.44 -18.24
C TRP A 72 -1.39 3.67 -17.50
N ARG A 73 -2.20 4.23 -16.60
CA ARG A 73 -1.79 5.34 -15.74
C ARG A 73 -1.83 4.90 -14.28
N LEU A 74 -0.67 4.91 -13.63
CA LEU A 74 -0.53 4.72 -12.19
C LEU A 74 -0.34 6.07 -11.54
N THR A 75 -1.08 6.35 -10.47
CA THR A 75 -0.89 7.54 -9.66
C THR A 75 -0.71 7.13 -8.20
N VAL A 76 0.42 7.52 -7.61
CA VAL A 76 0.83 7.12 -6.25
C VAL A 76 0.84 8.36 -5.36
N GLY A 77 0.20 8.29 -4.20
CA GLY A 77 0.14 9.39 -3.23
C GLY A 77 0.03 8.92 -1.78
N ALA A 78 0.33 9.82 -0.84
CA ALA A 78 0.27 9.56 0.60
C ALA A 78 -1.16 9.63 1.19
N GLY A 79 -2.14 10.09 0.41
CA GLY A 79 -3.56 10.14 0.78
C GLY A 79 -4.46 9.65 -0.36
N PRO A 80 -5.80 9.73 -0.20
CA PRO A 80 -6.73 9.29 -1.23
C PRO A 80 -6.42 9.96 -2.57
N VAL A 81 -6.16 9.17 -3.62
CA VAL A 81 -5.87 9.69 -4.97
C VAL A 81 -7.15 10.11 -5.71
N SER A 82 -8.15 10.56 -4.95
CA SER A 82 -9.48 10.90 -5.43
C SER A 82 -9.69 12.42 -5.40
N GLY A 83 -8.83 13.18 -6.09
CA GLY A 83 -9.01 14.62 -6.27
C GLY A 83 -7.74 15.44 -6.12
N ASN A 84 -7.85 16.73 -6.42
CA ASN A 84 -6.81 17.76 -6.32
C ASN A 84 -6.48 18.13 -4.86
N GLU A 85 -6.35 17.15 -3.98
CA GLU A 85 -6.12 17.36 -2.55
C GLU A 85 -4.63 17.27 -2.25
N GLY A 86 -3.94 18.42 -2.35
CA GLY A 86 -2.82 18.88 -1.52
C GLY A 86 -1.55 18.05 -1.32
N GLY A 87 -1.49 16.79 -1.78
CA GLY A 87 -0.34 15.91 -1.67
C GLY A 87 0.40 15.79 -3.00
N VAL A 88 1.73 15.65 -2.94
CA VAL A 88 2.52 15.32 -4.13
C VAL A 88 2.17 13.90 -4.58
N ALA A 89 1.35 13.79 -5.62
CA ALA A 89 1.02 12.53 -6.25
C ALA A 89 1.92 12.32 -7.47
N LEU A 90 2.66 11.22 -7.50
CA LEU A 90 3.49 10.85 -8.64
C LEU A 90 2.66 10.04 -9.63
N ALA A 91 2.46 10.58 -10.83
CA ALA A 91 1.80 9.86 -11.91
C ALA A 91 2.84 9.33 -12.91
N GLN A 92 2.72 8.06 -13.27
CA GLN A 92 3.52 7.40 -14.29
C GLN A 92 2.61 6.68 -15.28
N THR A 93 3.07 6.54 -16.52
CA THR A 93 2.35 5.85 -17.58
C THR A 93 3.12 4.66 -18.09
N PHE A 94 2.43 3.57 -18.39
CA PHE A 94 3.01 2.30 -18.84
C PHE A 94 2.31 1.81 -20.10
N ASP A 95 3.00 0.96 -20.86
CA ASP A 95 2.48 0.34 -22.07
C ASP A 95 1.70 -0.94 -21.74
N THR A 96 2.12 -1.67 -20.70
CA THR A 96 1.49 -2.94 -20.31
C THR A 96 0.99 -2.93 -18.86
N LEU A 97 0.01 -3.79 -18.58
CA LEU A 97 -0.49 -3.99 -17.21
C LEU A 97 0.60 -4.56 -16.30
N ASP A 98 1.41 -5.49 -16.79
CA ASP A 98 2.45 -6.14 -15.98
C ASP A 98 3.56 -5.17 -15.56
N GLU A 99 3.92 -4.20 -16.40
CA GLU A 99 4.83 -3.10 -16.03
C GLU A 99 4.28 -2.28 -14.86
N ALA A 100 3.01 -1.86 -14.96
CA ALA A 100 2.34 -1.10 -13.91
C ALA A 100 2.22 -1.91 -12.61
N LEU A 101 1.87 -3.20 -12.71
CA LEU A 101 1.82 -4.12 -11.57
C LEU A 101 3.22 -4.37 -10.98
N GLY A 102 4.28 -4.39 -11.79
CA GLY A 102 5.66 -4.51 -11.33
C GLY A 102 6.04 -3.38 -10.38
N VAL A 103 5.60 -2.16 -10.67
CA VAL A 103 5.77 -1.00 -9.77
C VAL A 103 4.92 -1.15 -8.51
N ILE A 104 3.64 -1.51 -8.64
CA ILE A 104 2.73 -1.70 -7.50
C ILE A 104 3.23 -2.82 -6.55
N ARG A 105 3.86 -3.87 -7.08
CA ARG A 105 4.42 -4.97 -6.28
C ARG A 105 5.67 -4.56 -5.50
N ARG A 106 6.33 -3.45 -5.85
CA ARG A 106 7.62 -3.06 -5.28
C ARG A 106 7.47 -1.86 -4.36
N VAL A 107 7.69 -2.10 -3.07
CA VAL A 107 7.82 -1.07 -2.06
C VAL A 107 9.29 -0.79 -1.85
N SER A 108 9.73 0.45 -2.06
CA SER A 108 11.11 0.87 -1.80
C SER A 108 11.16 2.32 -1.34
N GLY A 109 12.09 2.64 -0.44
CA GLY A 109 12.30 4.01 0.06
C GLY A 109 11.07 4.60 0.75
N TRP A 110 10.19 3.75 1.31
CA TRP A 110 8.98 4.24 1.96
C TRP A 110 9.26 4.52 3.43
N ARG A 111 9.32 5.79 3.81
CA ARG A 111 9.41 6.20 5.20
C ARG A 111 8.10 5.92 5.94
N ILE A 112 8.18 5.09 6.98
CA ILE A 112 7.00 4.58 7.72
C ILE A 112 6.88 5.10 9.16
N ALA A 113 7.98 5.56 9.75
CA ALA A 113 8.03 6.13 11.10
C ALA A 113 9.27 7.02 11.28
N ASN A 114 9.25 7.89 12.29
CA ASN A 114 10.44 8.60 12.73
C ASN A 114 11.20 7.72 13.73
N LEU A 115 12.53 7.65 13.62
CA LEU A 115 13.35 6.89 14.56
C LEU A 115 13.20 7.39 16.01
N ALA A 116 12.94 8.69 16.21
CA ALA A 116 12.68 9.27 17.54
C ALA A 116 11.42 8.70 18.21
N GLU A 117 10.48 8.15 17.43
CA GLU A 117 9.26 7.50 17.94
C GLU A 117 9.51 6.04 18.35
N LEU A 118 10.61 5.43 17.88
CA LEU A 118 11.05 4.10 18.29
C LEU A 118 11.95 4.19 19.53
N GLU A 119 11.41 3.83 20.69
CA GLU A 119 12.17 3.81 21.94
C GLU A 119 13.18 2.65 21.97
N ALA A 120 14.46 2.98 22.21
CA ALA A 120 15.52 1.99 22.41
C ALA A 120 15.20 1.05 23.59
N GLY A 121 15.64 -0.21 23.50
CA GLY A 121 15.38 -1.23 24.52
C GLY A 121 13.94 -1.77 24.58
N THR A 122 13.06 -1.41 23.62
CA THR A 122 11.70 -1.95 23.55
C THR A 122 11.44 -2.72 22.25
N GLN A 123 10.65 -3.80 22.36
CA GLN A 123 10.23 -4.56 21.19
C GLN A 123 9.12 -3.82 20.44
N HIS A 124 9.30 -3.69 19.14
CA HIS A 124 8.32 -3.12 18.25
C HIS A 124 7.81 -4.21 17.31
N ARG A 125 6.52 -4.14 16.98
CA ARG A 125 5.89 -4.97 15.98
C ARG A 125 5.54 -4.09 14.79
N PHE A 126 6.09 -4.44 13.64
CA PHE A 126 5.74 -3.82 12.37
C PHE A 126 4.69 -4.67 11.67
N GLU A 127 3.66 -4.02 11.15
CA GLU A 127 2.62 -4.63 10.33
C GLU A 127 2.51 -3.91 8.99
N PHE A 128 2.58 -4.68 7.91
CA PHE A 128 2.35 -4.22 6.56
C PHE A 128 1.08 -4.88 6.02
N ARG A 129 0.21 -4.07 5.43
CA ARG A 129 -1.00 -4.52 4.76
C ARG A 129 -1.06 -3.93 3.37
N PHE A 130 -1.33 -4.77 2.38
CA PHE A 130 -1.60 -4.40 1.01
C PHE A 130 -3.00 -4.89 0.67
N ARG A 131 -3.87 -4.02 0.18
CA ARG A 131 -5.24 -4.40 -0.16
C ARG A 131 -5.80 -3.63 -1.34
N LEU A 132 -6.84 -4.19 -1.94
CA LEU A 132 -7.74 -3.44 -2.82
C LEU A 132 -8.68 -2.55 -1.99
N ASP A 133 -8.87 -1.31 -2.41
CA ASP A 133 -9.91 -0.44 -1.86
C ASP A 133 -11.16 -0.47 -2.75
N ILE A 134 -12.07 -1.37 -2.42
CA ILE A 134 -13.35 -1.52 -3.13
C ILE A 134 -14.35 -0.40 -2.81
N THR A 135 -14.12 0.40 -1.77
CA THR A 135 -15.05 1.46 -1.34
C THR A 135 -15.16 2.61 -2.34
N GLN A 136 -14.17 2.71 -3.25
CA GLN A 136 -14.11 3.74 -4.29
C GLN A 136 -14.56 3.23 -5.66
N LEU A 137 -14.97 1.96 -5.77
CA LEU A 137 -15.62 1.46 -6.98
C LEU A 137 -17.00 2.12 -7.16
N PRO A 138 -17.52 2.24 -8.38
CA PRO A 138 -18.90 2.64 -8.60
C PRO A 138 -19.87 1.79 -7.78
N ARG A 139 -20.88 2.41 -7.14
CA ARG A 139 -21.84 1.72 -6.25
C ARG A 139 -22.43 0.41 -6.83
N PRO A 140 -22.78 0.31 -8.13
CA PRO A 140 -23.28 -0.94 -8.68
C PRO A 140 -22.28 -2.11 -8.56
N LEU A 141 -20.98 -1.83 -8.69
CA LEU A 141 -19.93 -2.84 -8.56
C LEU A 141 -19.60 -3.16 -7.10
N GLN A 142 -19.81 -2.21 -6.18
CA GLN A 142 -19.65 -2.46 -4.75
C GLN A 142 -20.58 -3.58 -4.27
N ILE A 143 -21.82 -3.64 -4.78
CA ILE A 143 -22.80 -4.66 -4.39
C ILE A 143 -22.33 -6.06 -4.83
N GLY A 144 -21.74 -6.19 -6.03
CA GLY A 144 -21.15 -7.45 -6.50
C GLY A 144 -19.89 -7.85 -5.73
N ALA A 145 -19.04 -6.87 -5.41
CA ALA A 145 -17.77 -7.10 -4.69
C ALA A 145 -17.95 -7.47 -3.21
N LEU A 146 -19.09 -7.16 -2.58
CA LEU A 146 -19.37 -7.47 -1.17
C LEU A 146 -19.78 -8.94 -0.94
N GLY A 147 -20.06 -9.71 -1.99
CA GLY A 147 -20.50 -11.11 -1.90
C GLY A 147 -19.60 -12.13 -2.61
N GLU A 148 -18.78 -11.71 -3.58
CA GLU A 148 -17.88 -12.60 -4.33
C GLU A 148 -16.41 -12.42 -3.93
N SER A 149 -15.71 -13.55 -3.73
CA SER A 149 -14.26 -13.66 -3.51
C SER A 149 -13.42 -12.99 -4.62
N ASP A 150 -14.04 -12.74 -5.77
CA ASP A 150 -13.40 -12.33 -7.02
C ASP A 150 -12.85 -10.90 -7.01
N TRP A 151 -13.17 -10.12 -5.97
CA TRP A 151 -12.62 -8.76 -5.75
C TRP A 151 -11.71 -8.67 -4.52
N VAL A 152 -11.51 -9.78 -3.81
CA VAL A 152 -10.69 -9.80 -2.60
C VAL A 152 -9.22 -9.96 -2.98
N LEU A 153 -8.47 -8.90 -2.80
CA LEU A 153 -7.01 -8.94 -2.80
C LEU A 153 -6.54 -8.29 -1.50
N ALA A 154 -5.95 -9.10 -0.62
CA ALA A 154 -5.30 -8.63 0.58
C ALA A 154 -4.05 -9.49 0.86
N VAL A 155 -2.94 -8.82 1.15
CA VAL A 155 -1.69 -9.43 1.60
C VAL A 155 -1.29 -8.72 2.89
N SER A 156 -0.96 -9.47 3.92
CA SER A 156 -0.42 -8.92 5.16
C SER A 156 0.88 -9.60 5.53
N ALA A 157 1.77 -8.84 6.16
CA ALA A 157 3.02 -9.33 6.69
C ALA A 157 3.33 -8.61 7.99
N SER A 158 3.87 -9.31 8.98
CA SER A 158 4.34 -8.70 10.22
C SER A 158 5.78 -9.08 10.49
N LYS A 159 6.52 -8.19 11.17
CA LYS A 159 7.91 -8.43 11.58
C LYS A 159 8.14 -7.77 12.92
N ARG A 160 8.74 -8.50 13.85
CA ARG A 160 9.25 -7.90 15.09
C ARG A 160 10.56 -7.19 14.80
N LEU A 161 10.69 -6.01 15.37
CA LEU A 161 11.84 -5.15 15.24
C LEU A 161 12.37 -4.79 16.63
N GLN A 162 13.68 -4.93 16.80
CA GLN A 162 14.41 -4.20 17.82
C GLN A 162 15.11 -3.03 17.12
N PRO A 163 14.96 -1.79 17.60
CA PRO A 163 15.55 -0.60 16.95
C PRO A 163 17.06 -0.74 16.68
N GLU A 164 17.75 -1.48 17.55
CA GLU A 164 19.20 -1.76 17.51
C GLU A 164 19.62 -2.68 16.35
N SER A 165 18.68 -3.42 15.78
CA SER A 165 18.93 -4.35 14.66
C SER A 165 18.77 -3.70 13.28
N LEU A 166 18.34 -2.44 13.21
CA LEU A 166 18.28 -1.67 11.97
C LEU A 166 19.71 -1.33 11.53
N LYS A 167 20.16 -1.93 10.42
CA LYS A 167 21.42 -1.57 9.77
C LYS A 167 21.24 -0.38 8.82
#